data_AF-A0A653D0K6-F1
#
_entry.id   AF-A0A653D0K6-F1
#
_cell.length_a   1.000
_cell.length_b   1.000
_cell.length_c   1.000
_cell.angle_alpha   90.00
_cell.angle_beta   90.00
_cell.angle_gamma   90.00
#
_symmetry.space_group_name_H-M   'P 1'
#
loop_
_entity.id
_entity.type
_entity.pdbx_description
1 polymer ?
#
loop_
_entity_poly.entity_id
_entity_poly.type
_entity_poly.pdbx_seq_one_letter_code
_entity_poly.pdbx_strand_id
1 'polypeptide(L)'
;MAAEQEQFFQILTTLLSTDNNVRTQAEEAYSNLPVETKVTHLLNAIHNAQLGDEARQMSAVLLRRVFANDFMDFYPKLPPEAQAQLKERVLLAVQQLQTTEQLRHKVCEVAAEVARNLIDDDGNNQWPEFLQV
;
A
#
# COMPACT_ATOMS: atom_id res chain seq x y z
N MET A 1 -2.00 -10.77 -14.76
CA MET A 1 -2.19 -9.36 -14.37
C MET A 1 -3.64 -9.02 -14.00
N ALA A 2 -4.62 -9.02 -14.93
CA ALA A 2 -6.01 -8.66 -14.56
C ALA A 2 -6.69 -9.68 -13.61
N ALA A 3 -6.56 -10.97 -13.89
CA ALA A 3 -7.14 -12.03 -13.06
C ALA A 3 -6.55 -12.09 -11.64
N GLU A 4 -5.24 -11.85 -11.49
CA GLU A 4 -4.57 -11.81 -10.18
C GLU A 4 -5.04 -10.62 -9.34
N GLN A 5 -5.30 -9.48 -9.99
CA GLN A 5 -5.82 -8.29 -9.32
C GLN A 5 -7.26 -8.49 -8.82
N GLU A 6 -8.11 -9.14 -9.62
CA GLU A 6 -9.47 -9.51 -9.21
C GLU A 6 -9.47 -10.49 -8.04
N GLN A 7 -8.59 -11.51 -8.10
CA GLN A 7 -8.42 -12.46 -7.00
C GLN A 7 -7.93 -11.77 -5.72
N PHE A 8 -7.01 -10.82 -5.82
CA PHE A 8 -6.56 -10.04 -4.67
C PHE A 8 -7.69 -9.17 -4.08
N PHE A 9 -8.53 -8.57 -4.92
CA PHE A 9 -9.68 -7.81 -4.45
C PHE A 9 -10.70 -8.69 -3.72
N GLN A 10 -10.88 -9.93 -4.16
CA GLN A 10 -11.68 -10.89 -3.40
C GLN A 10 -11.08 -11.13 -2.02
N ILE A 11 -9.76 -11.37 -1.91
CA ILE A 11 -9.07 -11.51 -0.62
C ILE A 11 -9.34 -10.30 0.29
N LEU A 12 -9.22 -9.07 -0.23
CA LEU A 12 -9.49 -7.85 0.54
C LEU A 12 -10.92 -7.78 1.06
N THR A 13 -11.91 -8.13 0.24
CA THR A 13 -13.31 -8.17 0.68
C THR A 13 -13.53 -9.26 1.73
N THR A 14 -12.90 -10.42 1.56
CA THR A 14 -13.01 -11.53 2.51
C THR A 14 -12.36 -11.23 3.86
N LEU A 15 -11.29 -10.42 3.90
CA LEU A 15 -10.68 -9.94 5.15
C LEU A 15 -11.64 -9.08 6.01
N LEU A 16 -12.67 -8.50 5.39
CA LEU A 16 -13.70 -7.71 6.08
C LEU A 16 -14.89 -8.57 6.55
N SER A 17 -14.87 -9.88 6.29
CA SER A 17 -15.95 -10.79 6.70
C SER A 17 -16.12 -10.85 8.22
N THR A 18 -17.37 -11.00 8.67
CA THR A 18 -17.71 -11.25 10.07
C THR A 18 -17.53 -12.71 10.48
N ASP A 19 -17.38 -13.63 9.51
CA ASP A 19 -17.06 -15.04 9.75
C ASP A 19 -15.55 -15.19 9.98
N ASN A 20 -15.18 -15.61 11.19
CA ASN A 20 -13.78 -15.79 11.59
C ASN A 20 -13.04 -16.86 10.76
N ASN A 21 -13.69 -17.94 10.34
CA ASN A 21 -13.05 -18.98 9.54
C ASN A 21 -12.70 -18.45 8.15
N VAL A 22 -13.64 -17.73 7.56
CA VAL A 22 -13.47 -17.07 6.26
C VAL A 22 -12.37 -15.99 6.33
N ARG A 23 -12.38 -15.17 7.38
CA ARG A 23 -11.33 -14.16 7.60
C ARG A 23 -9.94 -14.80 7.79
N THR A 24 -9.84 -15.86 8.58
CA THR A 24 -8.57 -16.57 8.84
C THR A 24 -7.98 -17.13 7.54
N GLN A 25 -8.82 -17.74 6.68
CA GLN A 25 -8.37 -18.24 5.37
C GLN A 25 -7.86 -17.12 4.47
N ALA A 26 -8.51 -15.95 4.49
CA ALA A 26 -8.05 -14.79 3.73
C ALA A 26 -6.74 -14.20 4.28
N GLU A 27 -6.56 -14.17 5.60
CA GLU A 27 -5.31 -13.76 6.25
C GLU A 27 -4.14 -14.68 5.86
N GLU A 28 -4.36 -16.00 5.85
CA GLU A 28 -3.37 -16.98 5.39
C GLU A 28 -3.04 -16.81 3.91
N ALA A 29 -4.07 -16.68 3.06
CA ALA A 29 -3.90 -16.45 1.63
C ALA A 29 -3.11 -15.16 1.36
N TYR A 30 -3.44 -14.07 2.06
CA TYR A 30 -2.70 -12.82 1.98
C TYR A 30 -1.26 -12.98 2.49
N SER A 31 -1.05 -13.64 3.63
CA SER A 31 0.28 -13.83 4.24
C SER A 31 1.24 -14.54 3.31
N ASN A 32 0.76 -15.55 2.57
CA ASN A 32 1.54 -16.35 1.62
C ASN A 32 1.93 -15.60 0.33
N LEU A 33 1.37 -14.40 0.08
CA LEU A 33 1.76 -13.62 -1.11
C LEU A 33 3.16 -13.03 -0.96
N PRO A 34 3.95 -12.96 -2.06
CA PRO A 34 5.21 -12.24 -2.08
C PRO A 34 5.03 -10.76 -1.72
N VAL A 35 6.03 -10.16 -1.06
CA VAL A 35 5.99 -8.76 -0.62
C VAL A 35 5.77 -7.80 -1.80
N GLU A 36 6.48 -7.99 -2.92
CA GLU A 36 6.34 -7.18 -4.13
C GLU A 36 4.92 -7.21 -4.71
N THR A 37 4.31 -8.40 -4.70
CA THR A 37 2.92 -8.63 -5.12
C THR A 37 1.94 -7.93 -4.19
N LYS A 38 2.14 -8.00 -2.86
CA LYS A 38 1.34 -7.26 -1.87
C LYS A 38 1.41 -5.76 -2.14
N VAL A 39 2.61 -5.18 -2.26
CA VAL A 39 2.80 -3.74 -2.49
C VAL A 39 2.06 -3.28 -3.73
N THR A 40 2.23 -3.99 -4.85
CA THR A 40 1.61 -3.63 -6.13
C THR A 40 0.08 -3.69 -6.05
N HIS A 41 -0.47 -4.78 -5.52
CA HIS A 41 -1.92 -4.95 -5.47
C HIS A 41 -2.60 -4.04 -4.46
N LEU A 42 -1.98 -3.77 -3.31
CA LEU A 42 -2.50 -2.82 -2.31
C LEU A 42 -2.50 -1.40 -2.84
N LEU A 43 -1.44 -0.98 -3.53
CA LEU A 43 -1.38 0.36 -4.14
C LEU A 43 -2.43 0.50 -5.25
N ASN A 44 -2.61 -0.53 -6.08
CA ASN A 44 -3.71 -0.58 -7.05
C ASN A 44 -5.09 -0.49 -6.39
N ALA A 45 -5.30 -1.17 -5.27
CA ALA A 45 -6.56 -1.13 -4.52
C ALA A 45 -6.88 0.28 -4.00
N ILE A 46 -5.88 0.98 -3.45
CA ILE A 46 -6.04 2.36 -2.94
C ILE A 46 -6.51 3.31 -4.05
N HIS A 47 -5.96 3.18 -5.25
CA HIS A 47 -6.32 4.00 -6.41
C HIS A 47 -7.61 3.57 -7.13
N ASN A 48 -8.13 2.37 -6.84
CA ASN A 48 -9.31 1.88 -7.51
C ASN A 48 -10.59 2.47 -6.91
N ALA A 49 -11.13 3.52 -7.55
CA ALA A 49 -12.38 4.17 -7.12
C ALA A 49 -13.62 3.26 -7.22
N GLN A 50 -13.56 2.13 -7.93
CA GLN A 50 -14.65 1.14 -7.97
C GLN A 50 -14.68 0.25 -6.74
N LEU A 51 -13.60 0.21 -5.95
CA LEU A 51 -13.52 -0.57 -4.73
C LEU A 51 -14.20 0.19 -3.57
N GLY A 52 -14.95 -0.52 -2.73
CA GLY A 52 -15.60 0.08 -1.57
C GLY A 52 -14.61 0.75 -0.61
N ASP A 53 -15.03 1.84 0.04
CA ASP A 53 -14.17 2.67 0.90
C ASP A 53 -13.48 1.86 2.00
N GLU A 54 -14.18 0.92 2.64
CA GLU A 54 -13.60 0.06 3.69
C GLU A 54 -12.43 -0.79 3.18
N ALA A 55 -12.55 -1.35 1.97
CA ALA A 55 -11.50 -2.17 1.37
C ALA A 55 -10.30 -1.30 0.94
N ARG A 56 -10.53 -0.07 0.48
CA ARG A 56 -9.46 0.91 0.19
C ARG A 56 -8.74 1.33 1.47
N GLN A 57 -9.49 1.59 2.54
CA GLN A 57 -8.94 1.90 3.86
C GLN A 57 -8.13 0.74 4.44
N MET A 58 -8.63 -0.50 4.33
CA MET A 58 -7.90 -1.71 4.72
C MET A 58 -6.60 -1.84 3.91
N SER A 59 -6.66 -1.58 2.60
CA SER A 59 -5.48 -1.63 1.73
C SER A 59 -4.39 -0.64 2.16
N ALA A 60 -4.76 0.58 2.53
CA ALA A 60 -3.81 1.56 3.06
C ALA A 60 -3.18 1.11 4.39
N VAL A 61 -3.96 0.52 5.29
CA VAL A 61 -3.45 -0.01 6.57
C VAL A 61 -2.45 -1.15 6.34
N LEU A 62 -2.81 -2.11 5.48
CA LEU A 62 -1.95 -3.24 5.16
C LEU A 62 -0.67 -2.78 4.45
N LEU A 63 -0.76 -1.80 3.55
CA LEU A 63 0.40 -1.26 2.83
C LEU A 63 1.37 -0.57 3.77
N ARG A 64 0.87 0.26 4.71
CA ARG A 64 1.69 0.86 5.75
C ARG A 64 2.41 -0.22 6.57
N ARG A 65 1.70 -1.29 6.95
CA ARG A 65 2.30 -2.41 7.70
C ARG A 65 3.40 -3.10 6.90
N VAL A 66 3.23 -3.31 5.60
CA VAL A 66 4.29 -3.87 4.74
C VAL A 66 5.50 -2.93 4.70
N PHE A 67 5.31 -1.62 4.53
CA PHE A 67 6.41 -0.67 4.56
C PHE A 67 7.08 -0.52 5.93
N ALA A 68 6.37 -0.78 7.03
CA ALA A 68 6.98 -0.75 8.35
C ALA A 68 7.86 -1.98 8.64
N ASN A 69 7.53 -3.14 8.07
CA ASN A 69 8.19 -4.41 8.40
C ASN A 69 9.17 -4.92 7.33
N ASP A 70 8.84 -4.71 6.05
CA ASP A 70 9.48 -5.42 4.93
C ASP A 70 10.07 -4.46 3.88
N PHE A 71 10.15 -3.15 4.15
CA PHE A 71 10.54 -2.16 3.13
C PHE A 71 11.94 -2.42 2.55
N MET A 72 12.91 -2.71 3.41
CA MET A 72 14.28 -3.00 2.99
C MET A 72 14.42 -4.36 2.29
N ASP A 73 13.41 -5.23 2.39
CA ASP A 73 13.43 -6.54 1.74
C ASP A 73 13.06 -6.49 0.26
N PHE A 74 12.33 -5.47 -0.19
CA PHE A 74 11.93 -5.34 -1.59
C PHE A 74 12.42 -4.03 -2.24
N TYR A 75 12.36 -2.89 -1.55
CA TYR A 75 12.57 -1.59 -2.18
C TYR A 75 13.96 -1.41 -2.80
N PRO A 76 15.08 -1.79 -2.13
CA PRO A 76 16.43 -1.67 -2.71
C PRO A 76 16.66 -2.58 -3.94
N LYS A 77 15.84 -3.62 -4.11
CA LYS A 77 15.93 -4.56 -5.24
C LYS A 77 15.18 -4.05 -6.48
N LEU A 78 14.31 -3.06 -6.31
CA LEU A 78 13.59 -2.46 -7.42
C LEU A 78 14.53 -1.63 -8.29
N PRO A 79 14.34 -1.62 -9.62
CA PRO A 79 15.06 -0.69 -10.48
C PRO A 79 14.69 0.76 -10.13
N PRO A 80 15.58 1.75 -10.37
CA PRO A 80 15.32 3.15 -10.02
C PRO A 80 14.01 3.72 -10.57
N GLU A 81 13.61 3.30 -11.77
CA GLU A 81 12.34 3.68 -12.38
C GLU A 81 11.13 3.19 -11.57
N ALA A 82 11.17 1.94 -11.09
CA ALA A 82 10.10 1.38 -10.27
C ALA A 82 10.06 2.01 -8.87
N GLN A 83 11.22 2.37 -8.30
CA GLN A 83 11.29 3.14 -7.06
C GLN A 83 10.65 4.52 -7.23
N ALA A 84 10.96 5.22 -8.32
CA ALA A 84 10.36 6.51 -8.65
C ALA A 84 8.85 6.39 -8.85
N GLN A 85 8.39 5.37 -9.59
CA GLN A 85 6.97 5.11 -9.82
C GLN A 85 6.21 4.81 -8.51
N LEU A 86 6.78 4.02 -7.60
CA LEU A 86 6.17 3.75 -6.30
C LEU A 86 5.98 5.05 -5.51
N LYS A 87 7.03 5.88 -5.44
CA LYS A 87 6.99 7.19 -4.77
C LYS A 87 5.91 8.08 -5.40
N GLU A 88 5.91 8.24 -6.72
CA GLU A 88 4.93 9.05 -7.45
C GLU A 88 3.49 8.57 -7.16
N ARG A 89 3.24 7.27 -7.24
CA ARG A 89 1.90 6.72 -6.98
C ARG A 89 1.43 6.94 -5.55
N VAL A 90 2.33 6.83 -4.56
CA VAL A 90 2.00 7.16 -3.17
C VAL A 90 1.63 8.64 -3.03
N LEU A 91 2.36 9.56 -3.68
CA LEU A 91 2.00 10.99 -3.68
C LEU A 91 0.68 11.25 -4.40
N LEU A 92 0.46 10.61 -5.54
CA LEU A 92 -0.82 10.69 -6.26
C LEU A 92 -1.97 10.22 -5.37
N ALA A 93 -1.78 9.18 -4.55
CA ALA A 93 -2.81 8.72 -3.62
C ALA A 93 -3.12 9.77 -2.54
N VAL A 94 -2.11 10.53 -2.09
CA VAL A 94 -2.27 11.66 -1.16
C VAL A 94 -2.98 12.83 -1.85
N GLN A 95 -2.65 13.12 -3.11
CA GLN A 95 -3.15 14.28 -3.87
C GLN A 95 -4.54 14.07 -4.49
N GLN A 96 -4.93 12.84 -4.80
CA GLN A 96 -6.22 12.47 -5.39
C GLN A 96 -7.34 12.56 -4.34
N LEU A 97 -7.60 13.78 -3.86
CA LEU A 97 -8.51 14.11 -2.77
C LEU A 97 -9.93 14.43 -3.24
N GLN A 98 -10.56 13.45 -3.88
CA GLN A 98 -12.03 13.32 -3.88
C GLN A 98 -12.50 12.16 -2.98
N THR A 99 -11.68 11.75 -2.02
CA THR A 99 -11.95 10.62 -1.11
C THR A 99 -12.30 11.09 0.30
N THR A 100 -12.89 10.19 1.09
CA THR A 100 -13.24 10.44 2.51
C THR A 100 -12.01 10.83 3.34
N GLU A 101 -12.20 11.68 4.37
CA GLU A 101 -11.11 12.14 5.24
C GLU A 101 -10.33 10.98 5.88
N GLN A 102 -11.01 9.89 6.20
CA GLN A 102 -10.44 8.70 6.82
C GLN A 102 -9.44 8.00 5.90
N LEU A 103 -9.77 7.84 4.62
CA LEU A 103 -8.87 7.24 3.65
C LEU A 103 -7.65 8.14 3.42
N ARG A 104 -7.87 9.46 3.28
CA ARG A 104 -6.77 10.43 3.16
C ARG A 104 -5.78 10.30 4.31
N HIS A 105 -6.26 10.27 5.55
CA HIS A 105 -5.40 10.14 6.71
C HIS A 105 -4.55 8.87 6.65
N LYS A 106 -5.15 7.72 6.34
CA LYS A 106 -4.42 6.44 6.22
C LYS A 106 -3.37 6.48 5.11
N VAL A 107 -3.66 7.11 3.97
CA VAL A 107 -2.70 7.25 2.87
C VAL A 107 -1.55 8.20 3.26
N CYS A 108 -1.82 9.27 4.01
CA CYS A 108 -0.75 10.11 4.58
C CYS A 108 0.15 9.30 5.52
N GLU A 109 -0.39 8.38 6.32
CA GLU A 109 0.44 7.49 7.14
C GLU A 109 1.31 6.56 6.29
N VAL A 110 0.79 6.06 5.16
CA VAL A 110 1.58 5.27 4.19
C VAL A 110 2.74 6.11 3.64
N ALA A 111 2.46 7.34 3.20
CA ALA A 111 3.47 8.25 2.67
C ALA A 111 4.54 8.61 3.72
N ALA A 112 4.11 8.88 4.96
CA ALA A 112 5.03 9.12 6.07
C ALA A 112 5.94 7.92 6.36
N GLU A 113 5.42 6.69 6.27
CA GLU A 113 6.23 5.48 6.47
C GLU A 113 7.25 5.28 5.35
N VAL A 114 6.89 5.57 4.09
CA VAL A 114 7.86 5.55 2.97
C VAL A 114 8.95 6.61 3.21
N ALA A 115 8.56 7.84 3.54
CA ALA A 115 9.53 8.91 3.82
C ALA A 115 10.48 8.54 4.96
N ARG A 116 9.96 7.95 6.04
CA ARG A 116 10.77 7.47 7.17
C ARG A 116 11.82 6.44 6.76
N ASN A 117 11.44 5.48 5.90
CA ASN A 117 12.36 4.46 5.41
C ASN A 117 13.42 5.01 4.44
N LEU A 118 13.20 6.20 3.87
CA LEU A 118 14.10 6.86 2.92
C LEU A 118 14.98 7.93 3.57
N ILE A 119 15.06 7.96 4.90
CA ILE A 119 16.06 8.74 5.63
C ILE A 119 17.32 7.89 5.75
N ASP A 120 18.44 8.37 5.25
CA ASP A 120 19.73 7.68 5.37
C ASP A 120 20.38 7.85 6.76
N ASP A 121 21.52 7.18 6.97
CA ASP A 121 22.26 7.22 8.24
C ASP A 121 22.77 8.62 8.62
N ASP A 122 22.96 9.50 7.62
CA ASP A 122 23.35 10.90 7.80
C ASP A 122 22.13 11.81 8.05
N GLY A 123 20.91 11.25 8.03
CA GLY A 123 19.66 11.97 8.25
C GLY A 123 19.13 12.70 7.01
N ASN A 124 19.67 12.44 5.82
CA ASN A 124 19.20 13.05 4.59
C ASN A 124 18.00 12.29 4.04
N ASN A 125 16.99 13.04 3.59
CA ASN A 125 15.81 12.47 2.94
C ASN A 125 16.12 12.17 1.46
N GLN A 126 16.08 10.89 1.10
CA GLN A 126 16.26 10.38 -0.27
C GLN A 126 14.98 10.53 -1.14
N TRP A 127 13.94 11.16 -0.59
CA TRP A 127 12.68 11.47 -1.25
C TRP A 127 12.36 12.97 -1.20
N PRO A 128 13.06 13.82 -1.97
CA PRO A 128 12.86 15.26 -1.95
C PRO A 128 11.46 15.68 -2.43
N GLU A 129 10.84 14.91 -3.33
CA GLU A 129 9.49 15.20 -3.84
C GLU A 129 8.42 15.18 -2.75
N PHE A 130 8.61 14.39 -1.69
CA PHE A 130 7.69 14.32 -0.55
C PHE A 130 7.53 15.67 0.18
N LEU A 131 8.58 16.49 0.22
CA LEU A 131 8.56 17.81 0.87
C LEU A 131 7.89 18.89 0.02
N GLN A 132 7.54 18.58 -1.23
CA GLN A 132 6.92 19.51 -2.18
C GLN A 132 5.42 19.25 -2.38
N VAL A 133 4.87 18.26 -1.68
CA VAL A 133 3.48 17.78 -1.80
C VAL A 133 2.51 18.62 -0.98
#